data_AF-A0A8C9P1W7-F1
#
_entry.id   AF-A0A8C9P1W7-F1
#
_cell.length_a   1.000
_cell.length_b   1.000
_cell.length_c   1.000
_cell.angle_alpha   90.00
_cell.angle_beta   90.00
_cell.angle_gamma   90.00
#
_symmetry.space_group_name_H-M   'P 1'
#
loop_
_entity.id
_entity.type
_entity.pdbx_description
1 polymer ?
#
loop_
_entity_poly.entity_id
_entity_poly.type
_entity_poly.pdbx_seq_one_letter_code
_entity_poly.pdbx_strand_id
1 'polypeptide(L)'
;MGNWAVNEGLSIFVILVWLGMNVFLFVWYYRVYDNGEKYYYTRKLLGSALALARAPAACLNFNCMLILLPVCRNLLSFLRGSSACCSTRIRRQLDRNLTFHKMVAWMIALHTAIHTIAHLFNVEWCVNARVKNSDPYSIALSEIGDKEGENYLNFAREKIKVSLSFPDLDVP
;
A
#
# COMPACT_ATOMS: atom_id res chain seq x y z
N MET A 1 27.77 -15.73 29.11
CA MET A 1 26.95 -15.63 27.88
C MET A 1 26.01 -14.41 27.84
N GLY A 2 26.12 -13.43 28.76
CA GLY A 2 25.20 -12.27 28.82
C GLY A 2 25.51 -11.08 27.88
N ASN A 3 26.70 -11.03 27.27
CA ASN A 3 27.11 -9.87 26.47
C ASN A 3 26.45 -9.81 25.08
N TRP A 4 25.90 -10.92 24.57
CA TRP A 4 25.31 -10.96 23.23
C TRP A 4 23.97 -10.23 23.17
N ALA A 5 23.05 -10.50 24.10
CA ALA A 5 21.74 -9.86 24.14
C ALA A 5 21.81 -8.34 24.40
N VAL A 6 22.76 -7.90 25.23
CA VAL A 6 22.96 -6.47 25.58
C VAL A 6 23.62 -5.69 24.44
N ASN A 7 24.41 -6.36 23.60
CA ASN A 7 25.10 -5.74 22.47
C ASN A 7 24.22 -5.70 21.22
N GLU A 8 23.39 -6.73 20.99
CA GLU A 8 22.57 -6.87 19.79
C GLU A 8 21.12 -6.40 19.99
N GLY A 9 20.71 -6.21 21.25
CA GLY A 9 19.35 -5.78 21.62
C GLY A 9 18.93 -4.47 20.97
N LEU A 10 19.83 -3.50 20.79
CA LEU A 10 19.49 -2.22 20.14
C LEU A 10 19.17 -2.42 18.65
N SER A 11 19.92 -3.28 17.94
CA SER A 11 19.63 -3.62 16.54
C SER A 11 18.26 -4.24 16.39
N ILE A 12 17.96 -5.21 17.25
CA ILE A 12 16.70 -5.95 17.24
C ILE A 12 15.55 -4.99 17.57
N PHE A 13 15.74 -4.13 18.57
CA PHE A 13 14.76 -3.12 18.94
C PHE A 13 14.43 -2.17 17.79
N VAL A 14 15.43 -1.64 17.07
CA VAL A 14 15.22 -0.77 15.91
C VAL A 14 14.45 -1.50 14.80
N ILE A 15 14.80 -2.76 14.51
CA ILE A 15 14.09 -3.58 13.52
C ILE A 15 12.63 -3.82 13.94
N LEU A 16 12.39 -4.15 15.22
CA LEU A 16 11.05 -4.36 15.76
C LEU A 16 10.19 -3.09 15.71
N VAL A 17 10.77 -1.92 16.04
CA VAL A 17 10.08 -0.63 15.91
C VAL A 17 9.75 -0.33 14.45
N TRP A 18 10.69 -0.57 13.53
CA TRP A 18 10.46 -0.38 12.09
C TRP A 18 9.38 -1.31 11.53
N LEU A 19 9.41 -2.60 11.89
CA LEU A 19 8.36 -3.56 11.52
C LEU A 19 7.01 -3.19 12.13
N GLY A 20 7.00 -2.80 13.41
CA GLY A 20 5.80 -2.34 14.10
C GLY A 20 5.19 -1.11 13.44
N MET A 21 6.00 -0.14 13.03
CA MET A 21 5.54 1.06 12.32
C MET A 21 4.93 0.71 10.95
N ASN A 22 5.54 -0.23 10.21
CA ASN A 22 5.00 -0.71 8.93
C ASN A 22 3.64 -1.38 9.11
N VAL A 23 3.51 -2.28 10.08
CA VAL A 23 2.23 -2.95 10.37
C VAL A 23 1.18 -1.94 10.84
N PHE A 24 1.57 -1.02 11.72
CA PHE A 24 0.68 0.05 12.20
C PHE A 24 0.17 0.92 11.04
N LEU A 25 1.06 1.43 10.19
CA LEU A 25 0.68 2.22 9.01
C LEU A 25 -0.24 1.44 8.09
N PHE A 26 0.10 0.17 7.80
CA PHE A 26 -0.73 -0.67 6.94
C PHE A 26 -2.13 -0.85 7.51
N VAL A 27 -2.26 -1.26 8.77
CA VAL A 27 -3.55 -1.51 9.42
C VAL A 27 -4.35 -0.22 9.58
N TRP A 28 -3.70 0.87 9.97
CA TRP A 28 -4.35 2.17 10.15
C TRP A 28 -4.94 2.67 8.84
N TYR A 29 -4.14 2.74 7.78
CA TYR A 29 -4.61 3.18 6.47
C TYR A 29 -5.65 2.20 5.90
N TYR A 30 -5.44 0.89 6.04
CA TYR A 30 -6.43 -0.09 5.62
C TYR A 30 -7.79 0.18 6.27
N ARG A 31 -7.85 0.34 7.60
CA ARG A 31 -9.09 0.63 8.33
C ARG A 31 -9.72 1.97 7.95
N VAL A 32 -8.94 3.01 7.70
CA VAL A 32 -9.46 4.31 7.28
C VAL A 32 -10.18 4.21 5.94
N TYR A 33 -9.59 3.51 4.96
CA TYR A 33 -10.18 3.38 3.63
C TYR A 33 -11.28 2.31 3.56
N ASP A 34 -11.23 1.30 4.45
CA ASP A 34 -12.21 0.21 4.51
C ASP A 34 -13.42 0.50 5.41
N ASN A 35 -13.33 1.42 6.39
CA ASN A 35 -14.47 1.80 7.25
C ASN A 35 -14.89 3.26 7.13
N GLY A 36 -14.07 4.14 6.55
CA GLY A 36 -14.40 5.57 6.46
C GLY A 36 -15.62 5.82 5.58
N GLU A 37 -16.64 6.49 6.12
CA GLU A 37 -17.89 6.80 5.39
C GLU A 37 -17.65 7.68 4.16
N LYS A 38 -16.63 8.54 4.20
CA LYS A 38 -16.21 9.39 3.07
C LYS A 38 -15.88 8.60 1.80
N TYR A 39 -15.44 7.34 1.94
CA TYR A 39 -15.05 6.49 0.82
C TYR A 39 -16.14 5.48 0.43
N TYR A 40 -17.35 5.61 0.96
CA TYR A 40 -18.44 4.66 0.72
C TYR A 40 -18.73 4.44 -0.77
N TYR A 41 -18.90 5.51 -1.54
CA TYR A 41 -19.18 5.43 -2.98
C TYR A 41 -18.00 4.83 -3.77
N THR A 42 -16.77 5.24 -3.48
CA THR A 42 -15.58 4.69 -4.13
C THR A 42 -15.39 3.22 -3.76
N ARG A 43 -15.72 2.80 -2.54
CA ARG A 43 -15.68 1.39 -2.10
C ARG A 43 -16.78 0.56 -2.75
N LYS A 44 -17.93 1.12 -3.11
CA LYS A 44 -18.93 0.39 -3.90
C LYS A 44 -18.42 0.04 -5.29
N LEU A 45 -17.59 0.89 -5.88
CA LEU A 45 -17.00 0.66 -7.20
C LEU A 45 -15.70 -0.17 -7.15
N LEU A 46 -14.82 0.11 -6.18
CA LEU A 46 -13.47 -0.44 -6.05
C LEU A 46 -13.30 -1.44 -4.90
N GLY A 47 -14.34 -1.72 -4.12
CA GLY A 47 -14.35 -2.66 -2.99
C GLY A 47 -13.15 -2.53 -2.03
N SER A 48 -12.74 -3.67 -1.47
CA SER A 48 -11.58 -3.77 -0.58
C SER A 48 -10.23 -3.57 -1.30
N ALA A 49 -10.20 -3.61 -2.64
CA ALA A 49 -9.00 -3.34 -3.44
C ALA A 49 -8.55 -1.88 -3.28
N LEU A 50 -9.47 -0.94 -3.05
CA LEU A 50 -9.12 0.46 -2.73
C LEU A 50 -8.25 0.56 -1.47
N ALA A 51 -8.70 -0.09 -0.38
CA ALA A 51 -7.96 -0.08 0.88
C ALA A 51 -6.62 -0.81 0.74
N LEU A 52 -6.60 -1.94 0.00
CA LEU A 52 -5.37 -2.65 -0.32
C LEU A 52 -4.42 -1.91 -1.26
N ALA A 53 -4.87 -0.94 -2.05
CA ALA A 53 -3.98 -0.11 -2.85
C ALA A 53 -3.36 1.03 -2.02
N ARG A 54 -4.16 1.63 -1.12
CA ARG A 54 -3.77 2.81 -0.34
C ARG A 54 -2.90 2.48 0.87
N ALA A 55 -3.17 1.37 1.57
CA ALA A 55 -2.38 0.92 2.72
C ALA A 55 -0.89 0.65 2.39
N PRO A 56 -0.54 -0.17 1.38
CA PRO A 56 0.86 -0.39 1.00
C PRO A 56 1.49 0.85 0.38
N ALA A 57 0.73 1.75 -0.26
CA ALA A 57 1.28 3.01 -0.76
C ALA A 57 1.79 3.92 0.38
N ALA A 58 1.07 3.99 1.50
CA ALA A 58 1.53 4.73 2.68
C ALA A 58 2.80 4.10 3.28
N CYS A 59 2.84 2.76 3.38
CA CYS A 59 4.02 2.04 3.85
C CYS A 59 5.21 2.20 2.88
N LEU A 60 4.94 2.22 1.57
CA LEU A 60 5.95 2.45 0.54
C LEU A 60 6.58 3.83 0.68
N ASN A 61 5.78 4.88 0.83
CA ASN A 61 6.28 6.25 1.06
C ASN A 61 7.18 6.33 2.30
N PHE A 62 6.77 5.67 3.39
CA PHE A 62 7.57 5.59 4.62
C PHE A 62 8.91 4.87 4.37
N ASN A 63 8.90 3.69 3.75
CA ASN A 63 10.13 2.95 3.48
C ASN A 63 11.04 3.63 2.45
N CYS A 64 10.49 4.31 1.44
CA CYS A 64 11.25 5.08 0.46
C CYS A 64 11.93 6.30 1.07
N MET A 65 11.35 6.91 2.11
CA MET A 65 12.05 7.92 2.90
C MET A 65 13.17 7.28 3.74
N LEU A 66 12.86 6.16 4.39
CA LEU A 66 13.80 5.48 5.28
C LEU A 66 15.00 4.86 4.57
N ILE A 67 14.88 4.40 3.33
CA ILE A 67 15.97 3.69 2.62
C ILE A 67 17.23 4.54 2.41
N LEU A 68 17.08 5.87 2.41
CA LEU A 68 18.19 6.83 2.28
C LEU A 68 18.92 7.07 3.61
N LEU A 69 18.24 6.96 4.75
CA LEU A 69 18.83 7.21 6.07
C LEU A 69 20.08 6.35 6.36
N PRO A 70 20.12 5.04 6.03
CA PRO A 70 21.29 4.19 6.22
C PRO A 70 22.49 4.57 5.36
N VAL A 71 22.26 5.23 4.21
CA VAL A 71 23.30 5.53 3.21
C VAL A 71 23.91 6.92 3.45
N CYS A 72 23.15 7.86 4.04
CA CYS A 72 23.60 9.21 4.35
C CYS A 72 24.54 9.25 5.58
N ARG A 73 25.84 8.95 5.38
CA ARG A 73 26.87 8.91 6.44
C ARG A 73 27.01 10.19 7.27
N ASN A 74 26.74 11.36 6.69
CA ASN A 74 26.81 12.66 7.39
C ASN A 74 25.63 12.85 8.36
N LEU A 75 24.41 12.49 7.95
CA LEU A 75 23.21 12.53 8.81
C LEU A 75 23.32 11.52 9.96
N LEU A 76 23.85 10.34 9.66
CA LEU A 76 24.18 9.32 10.65
C LEU A 76 25.24 9.80 11.66
N SER A 77 26.18 10.63 11.23
CA SER A 77 27.18 11.24 12.11
C SER A 77 26.60 12.39 12.94
N PHE A 78 25.62 13.13 12.41
CA PHE A 78 24.87 14.15 13.16
C PHE A 78 23.97 13.54 14.24
N LEU A 79 23.23 12.48 13.90
CA LEU A 79 22.43 11.70 14.86
C LEU A 79 23.32 11.10 15.97
N ARG A 80 24.54 10.66 15.62
CA ARG A 80 25.55 10.18 16.58
C ARG A 80 25.98 11.25 17.58
N GLY A 81 26.10 12.51 17.15
CA GLY A 81 26.41 13.65 18.02
C GLY A 81 25.30 13.97 19.01
N SER A 82 24.03 13.72 18.64
CA SER A 82 22.87 13.93 19.52
C SER A 82 22.70 12.82 20.58
N SER A 83 23.24 11.62 20.33
CA SER A 83 23.14 10.45 21.21
C SER A 83 24.46 10.15 21.97
N ALA A 84 25.04 11.17 22.60
CA ALA A 84 26.38 11.13 23.22
C ALA A 84 26.61 10.00 24.25
N CYS A 85 25.54 9.43 24.83
CA CYS A 85 25.63 8.36 25.84
C CYS A 85 25.90 6.94 25.27
N CYS A 86 25.66 6.69 23.96
CA CYS A 86 25.63 5.32 23.40
C CYS A 86 26.58 5.10 22.19
N SER A 87 27.72 5.79 22.20
CA SER A 87 28.64 5.91 21.05
C SER A 87 29.13 4.57 20.46
N THR A 88 29.46 3.56 21.28
CA THR A 88 29.97 2.26 20.79
C THR A 88 28.90 1.38 20.15
N ARG A 89 27.67 1.38 20.69
CA ARG A 89 26.54 0.59 20.15
C ARG A 89 26.02 1.15 18.83
N ILE A 90 25.99 2.47 18.70
CA ILE A 90 25.52 3.15 17.48
C ILE A 90 26.52 2.99 16.34
N ARG A 91 27.83 3.01 16.64
CA ARG A 91 28.88 2.76 15.65
C ARG A 91 28.77 1.35 15.04
N ARG A 92 28.48 0.33 15.85
CA ARG A 92 28.19 -1.04 15.38
C ARG A 92 26.87 -1.16 14.60
N GLN A 93 25.85 -0.36 14.93
CA GLN A 93 24.62 -0.27 14.12
C GLN A 93 24.89 0.33 12.74
N LEU A 94 25.78 1.33 12.67
CA LEU A 94 26.24 1.86 11.39
C LEU A 94 26.94 0.80 10.53
N ASP A 95 27.73 -0.09 11.12
CA ASP A 95 28.37 -1.18 10.36
C ASP A 95 27.36 -2.19 9.80
N ARG A 96 26.16 -2.28 10.40
CA ARG A 96 25.03 -3.10 9.91
C ARG A 96 23.99 -2.31 9.09
N ASN A 97 24.24 -1.04 8.78
CA ASN A 97 23.31 -0.17 8.06
C ASN A 97 22.95 -0.73 6.66
N LEU A 98 23.88 -1.41 6.00
CA LEU A 98 23.71 -2.05 4.70
C LEU A 98 22.74 -3.23 4.77
N THR A 99 22.80 -4.02 5.85
CA THR A 99 21.84 -5.11 6.06
C THR A 99 20.43 -4.55 6.30
N PHE A 100 20.31 -3.47 7.08
CA PHE A 100 19.03 -2.79 7.26
C PHE A 100 18.52 -2.16 5.96
N HIS A 101 19.37 -1.52 5.17
CA HIS A 101 19.02 -1.01 3.83
C HIS A 101 18.51 -2.13 2.91
N LYS A 102 19.17 -3.30 2.90
CA LYS A 102 18.68 -4.48 2.17
C LYS A 102 17.30 -4.95 2.66
N MET A 103 17.06 -4.98 3.97
CA MET A 103 15.76 -5.34 4.53
C MET A 103 14.66 -4.34 4.12
N VAL A 104 14.94 -3.04 4.19
CA VAL A 104 14.02 -1.99 3.73
C VAL A 104 13.76 -2.12 2.23
N ALA A 105 14.78 -2.40 1.42
CA ALA A 105 14.62 -2.63 -0.03
C ALA A 105 13.68 -3.82 -0.33
N TRP A 106 13.82 -4.94 0.39
CA TRP A 106 12.90 -6.07 0.25
C TRP A 106 11.46 -5.71 0.67
N MET A 107 11.29 -4.88 1.70
CA MET A 107 9.97 -4.40 2.12
C MET A 107 9.32 -3.48 1.09
N ILE A 108 10.11 -2.60 0.45
CA ILE A 108 9.67 -1.75 -0.66
C ILE A 108 9.21 -2.61 -1.83
N ALA A 109 9.98 -3.65 -2.19
CA ALA A 109 9.60 -4.57 -3.25
C ALA A 109 8.28 -5.28 -2.95
N LEU A 110 8.10 -5.77 -1.71
CA LEU A 110 6.87 -6.40 -1.26
C LEU A 110 5.67 -5.44 -1.31
N HIS A 111 5.79 -4.23 -0.75
CA HIS A 111 4.70 -3.25 -0.77
C HIS A 111 4.38 -2.78 -2.18
N THR A 112 5.39 -2.62 -3.04
CA THR A 112 5.20 -2.31 -4.47
C THR A 112 4.41 -3.42 -5.16
N ALA A 113 4.75 -4.69 -4.94
CA ALA A 113 4.03 -5.81 -5.54
C ALA A 113 2.55 -5.83 -5.11
N ILE A 114 2.28 -5.70 -3.80
CA ILE A 114 0.90 -5.64 -3.29
C ILE A 114 0.15 -4.44 -3.86
N HIS A 115 0.79 -3.26 -3.89
CA HIS A 115 0.20 -2.04 -4.43
C HIS A 115 -0.17 -2.19 -5.92
N THR A 116 0.72 -2.74 -6.74
CA THR A 116 0.47 -2.98 -8.17
C THR A 116 -0.66 -3.99 -8.37
N ILE A 117 -0.66 -5.10 -7.64
CA ILE A 117 -1.73 -6.12 -7.72
C ILE A 117 -3.08 -5.52 -7.31
N ALA A 118 -3.12 -4.70 -6.25
CA ALA A 118 -4.34 -4.02 -5.85
C ALA A 118 -4.85 -3.03 -6.92
N HIS A 119 -3.94 -2.35 -7.62
CA HIS A 119 -4.31 -1.51 -8.77
C HIS A 119 -4.86 -2.33 -9.95
N LEU A 120 -4.34 -3.53 -10.21
CA LEU A 120 -4.89 -4.42 -11.24
C LEU A 120 -6.31 -4.87 -10.89
N PHE A 121 -6.58 -5.25 -9.64
CA PHE A 121 -7.94 -5.58 -9.19
C PHE A 121 -8.89 -4.38 -9.26
N ASN A 122 -8.40 -3.20 -8.92
CA ASN A 122 -9.16 -1.96 -9.06
C ASN A 122 -9.60 -1.73 -10.54
N VAL A 123 -8.68 -1.92 -11.49
CA VAL A 123 -8.97 -1.87 -12.93
C VAL A 123 -10.03 -2.92 -13.32
N GLU A 124 -9.85 -4.17 -12.89
CA GLU A 124 -10.79 -5.26 -13.18
C GLU A 124 -12.20 -4.96 -12.66
N TRP A 125 -12.32 -4.43 -11.44
CA TRP A 125 -13.62 -4.11 -10.83
C TRP A 125 -14.29 -2.90 -11.49
N CYS A 126 -13.53 -1.89 -11.90
CA CYS A 126 -14.05 -0.80 -12.73
C CYS A 126 -14.61 -1.30 -14.08
N VAL A 127 -13.95 -2.27 -14.71
CA VAL A 127 -14.44 -2.91 -15.94
C VAL A 127 -15.68 -3.76 -15.66
N ASN A 128 -15.68 -4.56 -14.59
CA ASN A 128 -16.84 -5.37 -14.20
C ASN A 128 -18.06 -4.52 -13.85
N ALA A 129 -17.88 -3.39 -13.15
CA ALA A 129 -18.95 -2.44 -12.85
C ALA A 129 -19.59 -1.86 -14.12
N ARG A 130 -18.83 -1.77 -15.23
CA ARG A 130 -19.32 -1.30 -16.53
C ARG A 130 -20.00 -2.39 -17.36
N VAL A 131 -19.50 -3.63 -17.31
CA VAL A 131 -19.93 -4.73 -18.18
C VAL A 131 -20.99 -5.61 -17.52
N LYS A 132 -20.80 -5.99 -16.25
CA LYS A 132 -21.62 -6.99 -15.55
C LYS A 132 -22.77 -6.41 -14.71
N ASN A 133 -22.93 -5.08 -14.68
CA ASN A 133 -24.10 -4.36 -14.14
C ASN A 133 -24.83 -5.08 -12.98
N SER A 134 -24.14 -5.33 -11.87
CA SER A 134 -24.71 -6.07 -10.73
C SER A 134 -25.56 -5.18 -9.82
N ASP A 135 -25.14 -3.93 -9.59
CA ASP A 135 -25.73 -3.04 -8.58
C ASP A 135 -26.08 -1.65 -9.15
N PRO A 136 -27.27 -1.10 -8.87
CA PRO A 136 -27.72 0.18 -9.44
C PRO A 136 -26.79 1.36 -9.09
N TYR A 137 -26.12 1.31 -7.93
CA TYR A 137 -25.14 2.32 -7.53
C TYR A 137 -23.87 2.27 -8.38
N SER A 138 -23.33 1.08 -8.65
CA SER A 138 -22.11 0.90 -9.44
C SER A 138 -22.31 1.32 -10.90
N ILE A 139 -23.52 1.11 -11.44
CA ILE A 139 -23.92 1.58 -12.78
C ILE A 139 -23.94 3.11 -12.80
N ALA A 140 -24.68 3.74 -11.89
CA ALA A 140 -24.78 5.18 -11.82
C ALA A 140 -23.40 5.84 -11.65
N LEU A 141 -22.54 5.30 -10.78
CA LEU A 141 -21.18 5.79 -10.55
C LEU A 141 -20.25 5.61 -11.78
N SER A 142 -20.44 4.53 -12.55
CA SER A 142 -19.66 4.24 -13.75
C SER A 142 -20.06 5.12 -14.95
N GLU A 143 -21.29 5.63 -14.95
CA GLU A 143 -21.83 6.53 -15.99
C GLU A 143 -21.57 8.03 -15.72
N ILE A 144 -21.08 8.38 -14.52
CA ILE A 144 -20.72 9.77 -14.18
C ILE A 144 -19.50 10.21 -15.02
N GLY A 145 -19.68 11.30 -15.77
CA GLY A 145 -18.63 11.92 -16.57
C GLY A 145 -18.44 11.34 -17.98
N ASP A 146 -19.42 10.58 -18.49
CA ASP A 146 -19.41 10.08 -19.89
C ASP A 146 -19.83 11.15 -20.92
N LYS A 147 -20.17 12.37 -20.49
CA LYS A 147 -20.47 13.51 -21.36
C LYS A 147 -19.21 14.24 -21.80
N GLU A 148 -19.23 14.82 -23.00
CA GLU A 148 -18.10 15.60 -23.51
C GLU A 148 -17.79 16.80 -22.60
N GLY A 149 -16.54 16.88 -22.11
CA GLY A 149 -16.06 17.97 -21.27
C GLY A 149 -16.13 17.75 -19.75
N GLU A 150 -16.66 16.62 -19.27
CA GLU A 150 -16.68 16.27 -17.84
C GLU A 150 -15.50 15.38 -17.42
N ASN A 151 -15.12 15.45 -16.14
CA ASN A 151 -14.11 14.56 -15.56
C ASN A 151 -14.74 13.18 -15.31
N TYR A 152 -14.21 12.16 -15.96
CA TYR A 152 -14.70 10.78 -15.84
C TYR A 152 -14.20 10.13 -14.56
N LEU A 153 -15.09 9.39 -13.89
CA LEU A 153 -14.75 8.60 -12.69
C LEU A 153 -14.18 7.22 -13.08
N ASN A 154 -14.72 6.61 -14.14
CA ASN A 154 -14.29 5.32 -14.67
C ASN A 154 -13.55 5.50 -16.01
N PHE A 155 -12.42 4.82 -16.18
CA PHE A 155 -11.64 4.88 -17.42
C PHE A 155 -12.26 4.02 -18.54
N ALA A 156 -13.07 3.02 -18.20
CA ALA A 156 -13.69 2.12 -19.17
C ALA A 156 -14.90 2.79 -19.85
N ARG A 157 -14.69 3.29 -21.08
CA ARG A 157 -15.70 4.01 -21.88
C ARG A 157 -16.62 3.12 -22.71
N GLU A 158 -16.12 2.01 -23.23
CA GLU A 158 -16.93 1.15 -24.11
C GLU A 158 -17.70 0.10 -23.32
N LYS A 159 -19.03 0.06 -23.51
CA LYS A 159 -19.85 -1.06 -23.03
C LYS A 159 -19.60 -2.24 -23.97
N ILE A 160 -18.77 -3.18 -23.55
CA ILE A 160 -18.61 -4.45 -24.27
C ILE A 160 -19.94 -5.20 -24.14
N LYS A 161 -20.72 -5.24 -25.23
CA LYS A 161 -21.88 -6.13 -25.31
C LYS A 161 -21.35 -7.56 -25.31
N VAL A 162 -21.39 -8.22 -24.16
CA VAL A 162 -21.21 -9.68 -24.11
C VAL A 162 -22.46 -10.28 -24.74
N SER A 163 -22.41 -10.55 -26.04
CA SER A 163 -23.41 -11.35 -26.76
C SER A 163 -23.27 -12.81 -26.32
N LEU A 164 -23.61 -13.10 -25.07
CA LEU A 164 -24.04 -14.44 -24.70
C LEU A 164 -25.50 -14.54 -25.13
N SER A 165 -25.69 -15.01 -26.36
CA SER A 165 -26.91 -15.70 -26.76
C SER A 165 -27.11 -16.87 -25.80
N PHE A 166 -27.84 -16.62 -24.71
CA PHE A 166 -28.56 -17.69 -24.02
C PHE A 166 -29.64 -18.13 -25.00
N PRO A 167 -29.58 -19.35 -25.58
CA PRO A 167 -30.72 -19.88 -26.30
C PRO A 167 -31.89 -19.91 -25.32
N ASP A 168 -33.03 -19.38 -25.79
CA ASP A 168 -34.29 -19.32 -25.08
C ASP A 168 -34.54 -20.63 -24.32
N LEU A 169 -34.57 -20.56 -23.00
CA LEU A 169 -35.21 -21.59 -22.19
C LEU A 169 -36.72 -21.38 -22.37
N ASP A 170 -37.27 -22.02 -23.39
CA ASP A 170 -38.69 -22.33 -23.49
C ASP A 170 -39.08 -23.08 -22.21
N VAL A 171 -39.77 -22.36 -21.32
CA VAL A 171 -40.49 -22.96 -20.20
C VAL A 171 -41.90 -23.27 -20.70
N PRO A 172 -42.40 -24.52 -20.54
CA PRO A 172 -43.72 -24.95 -21.02
C PRO A 172 -44.89 -24.24 -20.32
#